data_AF-A0A7C5WWX0-F1
#
_entry.id   AF-A0A7C5WWX0-F1
#
_cell.length_a   1.000
_cell.length_b   1.000
_cell.length_c   1.000
_cell.angle_alpha   90.00
_cell.angle_beta   90.00
_cell.angle_gamma   90.00
#
_symmetry.space_group_name_H-M   'P 1'
#
loop_
_entity.id
_entity.type
_entity.pdbx_description
1 polymer ?
#
loop_
_entity_poly.entity_id
_entity_poly.type
_entity_poly.pdbx_seq_one_letter_code
_entity_poly.pdbx_strand_id
1 'polypeptide(L)'
;MPLVNMRDMLHHAYENHYAVGAFDLVSLDFLEAVVDAAEQCRSAVILSIAEPHFSSYDFELLLPAVEAAAKRASVPVAIQLDHGRQLDTVIKAINLGCNGVMFDASERDFSDNIEQ
;
A
#
# COMPACT_ATOMS: atom_id res chain seq x y z
N MET A 1 1.30 -4.07 17.32
CA MET A 1 0.68 -4.62 16.10
C MET A 1 1.52 -4.15 14.92
N PRO A 2 1.84 -5.04 13.98
CA PRO A 2 2.75 -4.75 12.85
C PRO A 2 2.19 -3.78 11.80
N LEU A 3 0.87 -3.68 11.64
CA LEU A 3 0.26 -2.64 10.80
C LEU A 3 0.46 -1.26 11.44
N VAL A 4 1.18 -0.37 10.76
CA VAL A 4 1.56 0.96 11.26
C VAL A 4 1.08 2.06 10.35
N ASN A 5 0.99 3.29 10.89
CA ASN A 5 0.69 4.46 10.09
C ASN A 5 1.84 4.74 9.10
N MET A 6 1.52 4.84 7.81
CA MET A 6 2.51 5.05 6.75
C MET A 6 3.25 6.38 6.88
N ARG A 7 2.58 7.44 7.36
CA ARG A 7 3.22 8.73 7.62
C ARG A 7 4.34 8.58 8.63
N ASP A 8 4.08 7.89 9.74
CA ASP A 8 5.06 7.73 10.81
C ASP A 8 6.22 6.83 10.36
N MET A 9 5.92 5.77 9.57
CA MET A 9 6.92 4.92 8.92
C MET A 9 7.86 5.72 8.00
N LEU A 10 7.30 6.54 7.11
CA LEU A 10 8.08 7.34 6.15
C LEU A 10 8.84 8.48 6.84
N HIS A 11 8.27 9.12 7.86
CA HIS A 11 8.99 10.10 8.67
C HIS A 11 10.20 9.46 9.36
N HIS A 12 10.04 8.27 9.96
CA HIS A 12 11.17 7.57 10.55
C HIS A 12 12.25 7.27 9.50
N ALA A 13 11.86 6.82 8.30
CA ALA A 13 12.81 6.57 7.21
C ALA A 13 13.55 7.84 6.76
N TYR A 14 12.84 8.95 6.64
CA TYR A 14 13.41 10.26 6.28
C TYR A 14 14.46 10.74 7.31
N GLU A 15 14.10 10.74 8.61
CA GLU A 15 14.97 11.17 9.70
C GLU A 15 16.22 10.28 9.85
N ASN A 16 16.12 9.01 9.44
CA ASN A 16 17.22 8.03 9.53
C ASN A 16 17.89 7.75 8.17
N HIS A 17 17.63 8.57 7.15
CA HIS A 17 18.30 8.53 5.84
C HIS A 17 18.23 7.18 5.11
N TYR A 18 17.06 6.53 5.14
CA TYR A 18 16.80 5.33 4.34
C TYR A 18 15.44 5.41 3.63
N ALA A 19 15.16 4.45 2.76
CA ALA A 19 13.88 4.33 2.05
C ALA A 19 13.16 3.04 2.45
N VAL A 20 11.83 3.06 2.40
CA VAL A 20 11.00 1.87 2.56
C VAL A 20 10.56 1.40 1.18
N GLY A 21 10.73 0.11 0.90
CA GLY A 21 10.24 -0.47 -0.35
C GLY A 21 8.71 -0.57 -0.37
N ALA A 22 8.10 -0.11 -1.46
CA ALA A 22 6.71 -0.36 -1.80
C ALA A 22 6.68 -1.36 -2.96
N PHE A 23 5.98 -2.49 -2.75
CA PHE A 23 5.92 -3.57 -3.73
C PHE A 23 4.47 -3.84 -4.12
N ASP A 24 4.19 -3.76 -5.42
CA ASP A 24 2.86 -4.06 -5.94
C ASP A 24 2.57 -5.56 -5.88
N LEU A 25 1.42 -5.89 -5.31
CA LEU A 25 0.95 -7.25 -5.17
C LEU A 25 -0.03 -7.58 -6.30
N VAL A 26 0.28 -8.64 -7.04
CA VAL A 26 -0.57 -9.16 -8.12
C VAL A 26 -1.15 -10.55 -7.83
N SER A 27 -0.76 -11.17 -6.71
CA SER A 27 -1.23 -12.49 -6.28
C SER A 27 -0.93 -12.74 -4.79
N LEU A 28 -1.46 -13.84 -4.25
CA LEU A 28 -1.11 -14.32 -2.91
C LEU A 28 0.34 -14.79 -2.82
N ASP A 29 0.88 -15.40 -3.88
CA ASP A 29 2.29 -15.81 -3.93
C ASP A 29 3.23 -14.60 -3.80
N PHE A 30 2.86 -13.46 -4.42
CA PHE A 30 3.59 -12.21 -4.26
C PHE A 30 3.49 -11.66 -2.84
N LEU A 31 2.30 -11.71 -2.23
CA LEU A 31 2.11 -11.29 -0.85
C LEU A 31 3.01 -12.08 0.11
N GLU A 32 3.01 -13.41 0.00
CA GLU A 32 3.85 -14.28 0.83
C GLU A 32 5.34 -13.98 0.61
N ALA A 33 5.78 -13.89 -0.64
CA ALA A 33 7.18 -13.62 -0.96
C ALA A 33 7.67 -12.26 -0.43
N VAL A 34 6.86 -11.20 -0.56
CA VAL A 34 7.21 -9.85 -0.09
C VAL A 34 7.27 -9.81 1.45
N VAL A 35 6.29 -10.40 2.13
CA VAL A 35 6.28 -10.46 3.60
C VAL A 35 7.47 -11.27 4.12
N ASP A 36 7.70 -12.46 3.57
CA ASP A 36 8.82 -13.32 3.96
C ASP A 36 10.17 -12.61 3.78
N ALA A 37 10.36 -11.92 2.65
CA ALA A 37 11.58 -11.15 2.40
C ALA A 37 11.74 -9.99 3.40
N ALA A 38 10.67 -9.24 3.67
CA ALA A 38 10.69 -8.14 4.63
C ALA A 38 11.05 -8.62 6.04
N GLU A 39 10.49 -9.75 6.48
CA GLU A 39 10.81 -10.37 7.77
C GLU A 39 12.25 -10.86 7.86
N GLN A 40 12.75 -11.55 6.83
CA GLN A 40 14.14 -12.03 6.78
C GLN A 40 15.14 -10.87 6.80
N CYS A 41 14.83 -9.78 6.09
CA CYS A 41 15.65 -8.57 6.07
C CYS A 41 15.46 -7.68 7.31
N ARG A 42 14.48 -7.99 8.17
CA ARG A 42 14.06 -7.14 9.31
C ARG A 42 13.75 -5.70 8.86
N SER A 43 13.13 -5.56 7.69
CA SER A 43 12.82 -4.28 7.06
C SER A 43 11.35 -3.94 7.21
N ALA A 44 11.04 -2.66 7.37
CA ALA A 44 9.68 -2.17 7.10
C ALA A 44 9.34 -2.36 5.62
N VAL A 45 8.06 -2.52 5.31
CA VAL A 45 7.58 -2.72 3.93
C VAL A 45 6.21 -2.07 3.71
N ILE A 46 5.99 -1.57 2.50
CA ILE A 46 4.68 -1.13 2.02
C ILE A 46 4.15 -2.19 1.04
N LEU A 47 3.00 -2.78 1.37
CA LEU A 47 2.25 -3.68 0.50
C LEU A 47 1.34 -2.83 -0.37
N SER A 48 1.64 -2.74 -1.66
CA SER A 48 0.98 -1.84 -2.59
C SER A 48 -0.01 -2.57 -3.47
N ILE A 49 -1.16 -1.95 -3.75
CA ILE A 49 -2.18 -2.42 -4.67
C ILE A 49 -2.44 -1.30 -5.68
N ALA A 50 -2.05 -1.50 -6.94
CA ALA A 50 -2.18 -0.48 -7.97
C ALA A 50 -3.51 -0.60 -8.74
N GLU A 51 -4.26 0.51 -8.83
CA GLU A 51 -5.53 0.58 -9.59
C GLU A 51 -5.39 0.11 -11.06
N PRO A 52 -4.28 0.41 -11.79
CA PRO A 52 -4.06 -0.10 -13.15
C PRO A 52 -4.10 -1.63 -13.29
N HIS A 53 -3.95 -2.38 -12.20
CA HIS A 53 -3.98 -3.84 -12.20
C HIS A 53 -5.35 -4.44 -11.87
N PHE A 54 -6.38 -3.64 -11.62
CA PHE A 54 -7.70 -4.14 -11.18
C PHE A 54 -8.43 -4.96 -12.27
N SER A 55 -8.03 -4.83 -13.53
CA SER A 55 -8.51 -5.70 -14.62
C SER A 55 -7.90 -7.10 -14.61
N SER A 56 -6.81 -7.30 -13.88
CA SER A 56 -6.01 -8.54 -13.90
C SER A 56 -6.37 -9.50 -12.76
N TYR A 57 -6.90 -9.00 -11.65
CA TYR A 57 -7.30 -9.81 -10.49
C TYR A 57 -8.32 -9.07 -9.63
N ASP A 58 -9.08 -9.85 -8.86
CA ASP A 58 -10.08 -9.34 -7.92
C ASP A 58 -9.38 -8.78 -6.68
N PHE A 59 -9.17 -7.46 -6.65
CA PHE A 59 -8.54 -6.79 -5.52
C PHE A 59 -9.41 -6.80 -4.26
N GLU A 60 -10.74 -6.92 -4.38
CA GLU A 60 -11.63 -7.01 -3.22
C GLU A 60 -11.45 -8.32 -2.48
N LEU A 61 -11.08 -9.38 -3.20
CA LEU A 61 -10.70 -10.65 -2.61
C LEU A 61 -9.27 -10.63 -2.05
N LEU A 62 -8.36 -9.89 -2.70
CA LEU A 62 -6.96 -9.81 -2.29
C LEU A 62 -6.74 -8.97 -1.04
N LEU A 63 -7.35 -7.78 -0.93
CA LEU A 63 -7.09 -6.83 0.16
C LEU A 63 -7.34 -7.41 1.57
N PRO A 64 -8.40 -8.19 1.85
CA PRO A 64 -8.56 -8.85 3.14
C PRO A 64 -7.40 -9.79 3.49
N ALA A 65 -6.82 -10.48 2.51
CA ALA A 65 -5.65 -11.33 2.72
C ALA A 65 -4.39 -10.49 3.01
N VAL A 66 -4.22 -9.38 2.29
CA VAL A 66 -3.14 -8.40 2.52
C VAL A 66 -3.23 -7.81 3.93
N GLU A 67 -4.43 -7.41 4.36
CA GLU A 67 -4.65 -6.86 5.70
C GLU A 67 -4.35 -7.90 6.79
N ALA A 68 -4.78 -9.15 6.58
CA ALA A 68 -4.49 -10.26 7.50
C ALA A 68 -2.99 -10.56 7.58
N ALA A 69 -2.27 -10.57 6.45
CA ALA A 69 -0.83 -10.76 6.41
C ALA A 69 -0.08 -9.61 7.11
N ALA A 70 -0.45 -8.36 6.80
CA ALA A 70 0.13 -7.18 7.43
C ALA A 70 -0.04 -7.20 8.95
N LYS A 71 -1.20 -7.62 9.46
CA LYS A 71 -1.47 -7.78 10.91
C LYS A 71 -0.69 -8.92 11.57
N ARG A 72 -0.24 -9.91 10.81
CA ARG A 72 0.51 -11.09 11.30
C ARG A 72 2.03 -10.93 11.22
N ALA A 73 2.52 -10.01 10.39
CA ALA A 73 3.95 -9.80 10.18
C ALA A 73 4.69 -9.47 11.50
N SER A 74 5.98 -9.77 11.53
CA SER A 74 6.89 -9.46 12.64
C SER A 74 7.63 -8.13 12.45
N VAL A 75 7.49 -7.49 11.30
CA VAL A 75 8.07 -6.19 10.93
C VAL A 75 6.96 -5.13 10.72
N PRO A 76 7.29 -3.82 10.72
CA PRO A 76 6.31 -2.78 10.40
C PRO A 76 5.82 -2.87 8.96
N VAL A 77 4.50 -2.91 8.78
CA VAL A 77 3.85 -2.99 7.47
C VAL A 77 2.85 -1.85 7.31
N ALA A 78 2.77 -1.28 6.11
CA ALA A 78 1.68 -0.41 5.68
C ALA A 78 1.06 -0.96 4.38
N ILE A 79 -0.19 -0.56 4.09
CA ILE A 79 -0.94 -1.01 2.93
C ILE A 79 -1.35 0.22 2.12
N GLN A 80 -0.95 0.27 0.85
CA GLN A 80 -1.16 1.41 -0.05
C GLN A 80 -2.13 1.06 -1.17
N LEU A 81 -3.09 1.94 -1.45
CA LEU A 81 -3.66 2.05 -2.81
C LEU A 81 -2.72 2.92 -3.66
N ASP A 82 -2.26 2.38 -4.78
CA ASP A 82 -1.36 3.06 -5.70
C ASP A 82 -2.08 3.52 -6.97
N HIS A 83 -1.72 4.72 -7.43
CA HIS A 83 -2.33 5.39 -8.58
C HIS A 83 -3.87 5.40 -8.60
N GLY A 84 -4.50 5.70 -7.45
CA GLY A 84 -5.96 5.82 -7.32
C GLY A 84 -6.50 6.98 -8.15
N ARG A 85 -7.38 6.72 -9.13
CA ARG A 85 -7.89 7.74 -10.09
C ARG A 85 -9.29 8.24 -9.76
N GLN A 86 -10.06 7.46 -9.01
CA GLN A 86 -11.44 7.75 -8.67
C GLN A 86 -11.65 7.73 -7.16
N LEU A 87 -12.41 8.71 -6.65
CA LEU A 87 -12.71 8.82 -5.22
C LEU A 87 -13.41 7.55 -4.69
N ASP A 88 -14.31 6.96 -5.48
CA ASP A 88 -15.00 5.73 -5.11
C ASP A 88 -14.01 4.57 -4.92
N THR A 89 -12.98 4.48 -5.77
CA THR A 89 -11.90 3.48 -5.64
C THR A 89 -11.09 3.71 -4.37
N VAL A 90 -10.74 4.97 -4.06
CA VAL A 90 -10.03 5.33 -2.84
C VAL A 90 -10.83 4.95 -1.60
N ILE A 91 -12.10 5.33 -1.54
CA ILE A 91 -13.01 5.01 -0.43
C ILE A 91 -13.10 3.50 -0.24
N LYS A 92 -13.25 2.77 -1.35
CA LYS A 92 -13.34 1.31 -1.32
C LYS A 92 -12.06 0.66 -0.81
N ALA A 93 -10.89 1.12 -1.26
CA ALA A 93 -9.61 0.62 -0.78
C ALA A 93 -9.41 0.87 0.73
N ILE A 94 -9.79 2.05 1.23
CA ILE A 94 -9.77 2.37 2.66
C ILE A 94 -10.67 1.40 3.45
N ASN A 95 -11.91 1.18 2.98
CA ASN A 95 -12.86 0.27 3.61
C ASN A 95 -12.38 -1.19 3.62
N LEU A 96 -11.53 -1.57 2.67
CA LEU A 96 -10.94 -2.91 2.53
C LEU A 96 -9.59 -3.06 3.27
N GLY A 97 -9.14 -2.02 3.99
CA GLY A 97 -7.98 -2.10 4.89
C GLY A 97 -6.73 -1.36 4.44
N CYS A 98 -6.75 -0.63 3.31
CA CYS A 98 -5.65 0.28 2.98
C CYS A 98 -5.54 1.38 4.05
N ASN A 99 -4.31 1.64 4.50
CA ASN A 99 -4.02 2.69 5.48
C ASN A 99 -3.08 3.79 4.93
N GLY A 100 -2.77 3.71 3.65
CA GLY A 100 -2.25 4.79 2.81
C GLY A 100 -2.93 4.76 1.44
N VAL A 101 -3.08 5.93 0.84
CA VAL A 101 -3.68 6.09 -0.49
C VAL A 101 -2.89 7.13 -1.27
N MET A 102 -2.55 6.81 -2.52
CA MET A 102 -2.05 7.75 -3.51
C MET A 102 -3.20 8.05 -4.46
N PHE A 103 -3.80 9.22 -4.33
CA PHE A 103 -4.73 9.73 -5.34
C PHE A 103 -3.92 10.42 -6.45
N ASP A 104 -4.07 9.97 -7.68
CA ASP A 104 -3.29 10.42 -8.82
C ASP A 104 -4.17 11.11 -9.86
N ALA A 105 -4.20 12.44 -9.74
CA ALA A 105 -4.76 13.35 -10.75
C ALA A 105 -3.64 14.11 -11.49
N SER A 106 -2.44 13.53 -11.61
CA SER A 106 -1.30 14.16 -12.29
C SER A 106 -1.51 14.43 -13.78
N GLU A 107 -2.46 13.73 -14.42
CA GLU A 107 -2.88 13.99 -15.81
C GLU A 107 -3.76 15.25 -15.96
N ARG A 108 -4.21 15.87 -14.85
CA ARG A 108 -5.03 17.08 -14.85
C ARG A 108 -4.18 18.34 -14.73
N ASP A 109 -4.79 19.48 -15.04
CA ASP A 109 -4.18 20.79 -14.76
C ASP A 109 -3.91 20.95 -13.26
N PHE A 110 -2.89 21.75 -12.94
CA PHE A 110 -2.41 21.91 -11.56
C PHE A 110 -3.48 22.36 -10.56
N SER A 111 -4.36 23.29 -10.97
CA SER A 111 -5.49 23.74 -10.14
C SER A 111 -6.45 22.62 -9.83
N ASP A 112 -6.74 21.81 -10.85
CA ASP A 112 -7.73 20.74 -10.77
C ASP A 112 -7.19 19.59 -9.92
N ASN A 113 -5.89 19.31 -9.99
CA ASN A 113 -5.22 18.35 -9.13
C ASN A 113 -5.25 18.74 -7.64
N ILE A 114 -5.16 20.04 -7.32
CA ILE A 114 -5.29 20.54 -5.93
C ILE A 114 -6.74 20.42 -5.42
N GLU A 115 -7.72 20.60 -6.31
CA GLU A 115 -9.14 20.59 -5.95
C GLU A 115 -9.68 19.19 -5.66
N GLN A 116 -9.11 18.13 -6.28
CA GLN A 116 -9.51 16.75 -6.03
C GLN A 116 -9.16 16.29 -4.60
#